data_AF-A0A504J5C6-F1
#
_entry.id   AF-A0A504J5C6-F1
#
_cell.length_a   1.000
_cell.length_b   1.000
_cell.length_c   1.000
_cell.angle_alpha   90.00
_cell.angle_beta   90.00
_cell.angle_gamma   90.00
#
_symmetry.space_group_name_H-M   'P 1'
#
loop_
_entity.id
_entity.type
_entity.pdbx_description
1 polymer ?
#
loop_
_entity_poly.entity_id
_entity_poly.type
_entity_poly.pdbx_seq_one_letter_code
_entity_poly.pdbx_strand_id
1 'polypeptide(L)'
;MKNLLLIVVFLYSFISANAQNEQISIQSISDKEFSVNSINGIPFTVVIEESNNDGQFHLPSGGSVTFRLYDMIENRSTLRIIFEEEMYHSLEDKLINQYTTELEWIGSTLNIKDNDLKMFPTRPVFTDAALEKLKSKVFDYVDTDEKEDYFNQWIEKINYSVGAVQYFSDMYAASNGENNSQRRDFLPINISEALQKNR
;
A
#
# COMPACT_ATOMS: atom_id res chain seq x y z
N MET A 1 5.79 -16.73 25.28
CA MET A 1 5.39 -15.49 24.58
C MET A 1 6.34 -14.33 24.84
N LYS A 2 7.62 -14.43 24.44
CA LYS A 2 8.56 -13.28 24.49
C LYS A 2 9.41 -13.12 23.22
N ASN A 3 9.38 -14.09 22.30
CA ASN A 3 10.25 -14.11 21.13
C ASN A 3 9.55 -13.70 19.82
N LEU A 4 8.22 -13.57 19.80
CA LEU A 4 7.50 -13.13 18.58
C LEU A 4 7.54 -11.60 18.39
N LEU A 5 7.62 -10.85 19.48
CA LEU A 5 7.62 -9.38 19.47
C LEU A 5 8.92 -8.79 18.90
N LEU A 6 10.02 -9.55 18.94
CA LEU A 6 11.32 -9.14 18.40
C LEU A 6 11.41 -9.28 16.88
N ILE A 7 10.62 -10.16 16.26
CA ILE A 7 10.66 -10.40 14.81
C ILE A 7 9.87 -9.32 14.05
N VAL A 8 8.79 -8.79 14.62
CA VAL A 8 7.98 -7.71 14.02
C VAL A 8 8.71 -6.37 14.05
N VAL A 9 9.50 -6.10 15.11
CA VAL A 9 10.28 -4.86 15.23
C VAL A 9 11.50 -4.87 14.29
N PHE A 10 12.09 -6.03 13.98
CA PHE A 10 13.21 -6.11 13.04
C PHE A 10 12.81 -5.93 11.57
N LEU A 11 11.57 -6.26 11.19
CA LEU A 11 11.09 -6.05 9.80
C LEU A 11 10.70 -4.59 9.51
N TYR A 12 10.26 -3.83 10.51
CA TYR A 12 9.97 -2.40 10.35
C TYR A 12 11.20 -1.48 10.49
N SER A 13 12.28 -1.94 11.12
CA SER A 13 13.40 -1.07 11.50
C SER A 13 14.62 -1.10 10.55
N PHE A 14 14.63 -1.95 9.52
CA PHE A 14 15.82 -2.18 8.69
C PHE A 14 15.73 -1.72 7.22
N ILE A 15 14.64 -1.08 6.79
CA ILE A 15 14.54 -0.53 5.42
C ILE A 15 14.53 1.01 5.40
N SER A 16 14.23 1.67 6.52
CA SER A 16 14.12 3.14 6.58
C SER A 16 15.44 3.90 6.71
N ALA A 17 16.60 3.23 6.59
CA ALA A 17 17.90 3.90 6.78
C ALA A 17 18.49 4.50 5.49
N ASN A 18 17.97 4.22 4.29
CA ASN A 18 18.47 4.80 3.03
C ASN A 18 17.41 4.96 1.92
N ALA A 19 16.12 4.73 2.19
CA ALA A 19 15.07 4.90 1.18
C ALA A 19 14.80 6.39 0.96
N GLN A 20 15.03 6.89 -0.27
CA GLN A 20 14.62 8.23 -0.70
C GLN A 20 13.10 8.38 -0.72
N ASN A 21 12.39 7.25 -0.78
CA ASN A 21 10.97 7.08 -0.94
C ASN A 21 10.62 5.62 -0.54
N GLU A 22 9.54 5.38 0.21
CA GLU A 22 9.17 4.01 0.63
C GLU A 22 8.47 3.20 -0.49
N GLN A 23 8.08 3.85 -1.58
CA GLN A 23 7.32 3.27 -2.68
C GLN A 23 8.22 2.82 -3.84
N ILE A 24 9.29 3.58 -4.10
CA ILE A 24 10.20 3.35 -5.24
C ILE A 24 11.67 3.40 -4.85
N SER A 25 12.50 2.71 -5.65
CA SER A 25 13.96 2.81 -5.58
C SER A 25 14.53 3.37 -6.87
N ILE A 26 15.55 4.23 -6.76
CA ILE A 26 16.31 4.79 -7.88
C ILE A 26 17.73 4.24 -7.80
N GLN A 27 18.18 3.51 -8.81
CA GLN A 27 19.47 2.81 -8.79
C GLN A 27 20.24 2.99 -10.10
N SER A 28 21.55 3.23 -10.00
CA SER A 28 22.43 3.23 -11.16
C SER A 28 22.57 1.80 -11.68
N ILE A 29 22.30 1.57 -12.96
CA ILE A 29 22.55 0.27 -13.61
C ILE A 29 23.96 0.27 -14.21
N SER A 30 24.38 1.41 -14.76
CA SER A 30 25.69 1.62 -15.36
C SER A 30 26.14 3.07 -15.18
N ASP A 31 27.25 3.45 -15.82
CA ASP A 31 27.70 4.83 -15.97
C ASP A 31 26.78 5.67 -16.88
N LYS A 32 25.83 5.05 -17.57
CA LYS A 32 24.96 5.68 -18.57
C LYS A 32 23.48 5.58 -18.27
N GLU A 33 23.06 4.71 -17.36
CA GLU A 33 21.65 4.39 -17.14
C GLU A 33 21.33 4.22 -15.66
N PHE A 34 20.09 4.53 -15.31
CA PHE A 34 19.51 4.26 -14.00
C PHE A 34 18.12 3.65 -14.16
N SER A 35 17.70 2.84 -13.18
CA SER A 35 16.35 2.31 -13.09
C SER A 35 15.58 2.91 -11.93
N VAL A 36 14.28 2.98 -12.14
CA VAL A 36 13.27 3.27 -11.12
C VAL A 36 12.47 1.98 -10.94
N ASN A 37 12.43 1.43 -9.73
CA ASN A 37 11.75 0.16 -9.44
C ASN A 37 10.69 0.35 -8.35
N SER A 38 9.53 -0.30 -8.51
CA SER A 38 8.51 -0.38 -7.46
C SER A 38 9.00 -1.30 -6.33
N ILE A 39 9.00 -0.85 -5.07
CA ILE A 39 9.47 -1.64 -3.93
C ILE A 39 8.35 -2.49 -3.33
N ASN A 40 7.12 -1.99 -3.32
CA ASN A 40 5.99 -2.57 -2.58
C ASN A 40 4.96 -3.28 -3.47
N GLY A 41 5.26 -3.43 -4.76
CA GLY A 41 4.35 -4.07 -5.71
C GLY A 41 3.15 -3.21 -6.10
N ILE A 42 3.16 -1.90 -5.78
CA ILE A 42 2.12 -0.97 -6.22
C ILE A 42 2.53 -0.37 -7.57
N PRO A 43 1.64 -0.37 -8.57
CA PRO A 43 1.91 0.32 -9.83
C PRO A 43 1.80 1.84 -9.65
N PHE A 44 2.68 2.58 -10.32
CA PHE A 44 2.72 4.04 -10.30
C PHE A 44 2.95 4.60 -11.70
N THR A 45 2.72 5.89 -11.84
CA THR A 45 3.25 6.67 -12.97
C THR A 45 4.45 7.46 -12.48
N VAL A 46 5.59 7.27 -13.14
CA VAL A 46 6.81 8.04 -12.92
C VAL A 46 6.75 9.27 -13.82
N VAL A 47 6.95 10.44 -13.24
CA VAL A 47 7.04 11.71 -13.96
C VAL A 47 8.46 12.25 -13.84
N ILE A 48 9.07 12.47 -15.00
CA ILE A 48 10.38 13.14 -15.13
C ILE A 48 10.14 14.57 -15.57
N GLU A 49 10.73 15.51 -14.83
CA GLU A 49 10.62 16.95 -15.06
C GLU A 49 12.03 17.58 -15.08
N GLU A 50 12.20 18.66 -15.83
CA GLU A 50 13.47 19.40 -15.96
C GLU A 50 14.62 18.56 -16.54
N SER A 51 14.34 17.83 -17.61
CA SER A 51 15.26 16.98 -18.35
C SER A 51 15.12 17.19 -19.86
N ASN A 52 16.00 16.58 -20.65
CA ASN A 52 15.86 16.54 -22.11
C ASN A 52 14.79 15.54 -22.58
N ASN A 53 14.18 14.79 -21.65
CA ASN A 53 13.20 13.75 -21.93
C ASN A 53 12.07 13.77 -20.88
N ASP A 54 11.50 14.96 -20.66
CA ASP A 54 10.36 15.13 -19.77
C ASP A 54 9.17 14.29 -20.23
N GLY A 55 8.49 13.66 -19.29
CA GLY A 55 7.43 12.74 -19.63
C GLY A 55 6.86 11.96 -18.46
N GLN A 56 5.85 11.15 -18.79
CA GLN A 56 5.17 10.26 -17.87
C GLN A 56 5.35 8.82 -18.34
N PHE A 57 5.73 7.94 -17.43
CA PHE A 57 6.11 6.56 -17.72
C PHE A 57 5.43 5.63 -16.74
N HIS A 58 4.73 4.62 -17.25
CA HIS A 58 4.08 3.64 -16.39
C HIS A 58 5.13 2.72 -15.74
N LEU A 59 5.13 2.69 -14.41
CA LEU A 59 5.91 1.78 -13.59
C LEU A 59 5.00 0.62 -13.12
N PRO A 60 5.11 -0.56 -13.73
CA PRO A 60 4.26 -1.69 -13.39
C PRO A 60 4.58 -2.24 -11.99
N SER A 61 3.61 -2.95 -11.41
CA SER A 61 3.74 -3.64 -10.12
C SER A 61 4.97 -4.56 -10.11
N GLY A 62 5.91 -4.29 -9.20
CA GLY A 62 7.15 -5.07 -9.05
C GLY A 62 8.11 -5.00 -10.24
N GLY A 63 7.85 -4.11 -11.20
CA GLY A 63 8.70 -3.91 -12.36
C GLY A 63 9.61 -2.69 -12.26
N SER A 64 10.21 -2.34 -13.39
CA SER A 64 11.18 -1.26 -13.50
C SER A 64 11.02 -0.46 -14.78
N VAL A 65 11.41 0.81 -14.71
CA VAL A 65 11.57 1.69 -15.88
C VAL A 65 13.01 2.19 -15.89
N THR A 66 13.67 2.10 -17.05
CA THR A 66 15.07 2.49 -17.22
C THR A 66 15.18 3.79 -18.00
N PHE A 67 16.06 4.67 -17.54
CA PHE A 67 16.33 5.98 -18.11
C PHE A 67 17.81 6.16 -18.38
N ARG A 68 18.13 7.02 -19.35
CA ARG A 68 19.51 7.33 -19.72
C ARG A 68 19.96 8.59 -18.98
N LEU A 69 21.14 8.54 -18.38
CA LEU A 69 21.70 9.63 -17.58
C LEU A 69 22.01 10.88 -18.41
N TYR A 70 22.35 10.73 -19.70
CA TYR A 70 22.63 11.89 -20.55
C TYR A 70 21.38 12.71 -20.89
N ASP A 71 20.18 12.15 -20.71
CA ASP A 71 18.94 12.90 -20.85
C ASP A 71 18.67 13.78 -19.61
N MET A 72 19.36 13.53 -18.49
CA MET A 72 19.20 14.27 -17.26
C MET A 72 20.08 15.53 -17.25
N ILE A 73 19.51 16.63 -16.78
CA ILE A 73 20.21 17.88 -16.50
C ILE A 73 20.67 17.82 -15.05
N GLU A 74 21.99 17.89 -14.85
CA GLU A 74 22.62 17.83 -13.53
C GLU A 74 22.00 18.84 -12.55
N ASN A 75 21.66 18.35 -11.36
CA ASN A 75 21.06 19.12 -10.25
C ASN A 75 19.68 19.73 -10.53
N ARG A 76 19.09 19.51 -11.70
CA ARG A 76 17.77 20.06 -12.07
C ARG A 76 16.73 18.98 -12.30
N SER A 77 17.10 17.86 -12.93
CA SER A 77 16.13 16.83 -13.24
C SER A 77 15.56 16.19 -11.98
N THR A 78 14.23 16.21 -11.90
CA THR A 78 13.48 15.64 -10.81
C THR A 78 12.62 14.48 -11.28
N LEU A 79 12.41 13.54 -10.37
CA LEU A 79 11.48 12.45 -10.50
C LEU A 79 10.41 12.57 -9.42
N ARG A 80 9.14 12.41 -9.78
CA ARG A 80 8.07 12.15 -8.80
C ARG A 80 7.22 10.97 -9.26
N ILE A 81 6.51 10.37 -8.33
CA ILE A 81 5.53 9.33 -8.63
C ILE A 81 4.12 9.88 -8.48
N ILE A 82 3.18 9.31 -9.25
CA ILE A 82 1.75 9.55 -9.15
C ILE A 82 1.08 8.20 -8.96
N PHE A 83 0.18 8.13 -8.00
CA PHE A 83 -0.80 7.07 -7.89
C PHE A 83 -2.09 7.51 -8.59
N GLU A 84 -2.30 7.00 -9.80
CA GLU A 84 -3.40 7.44 -10.67
C GLU A 84 -4.76 6.97 -10.16
N GLU A 85 -5.81 7.74 -10.48
CA GLU A 85 -7.19 7.46 -10.06
C GLU A 85 -7.69 6.10 -10.54
N GLU A 86 -7.41 5.73 -11.79
CA GLU A 86 -7.81 4.42 -12.33
C GLU A 86 -7.14 3.27 -11.57
N MET A 87 -5.86 3.43 -11.20
CA MET A 87 -5.13 2.44 -10.41
C MET A 87 -5.67 2.36 -8.98
N TYR A 88 -5.99 3.50 -8.37
CA TYR A 88 -6.62 3.56 -7.05
C TYR A 88 -7.97 2.84 -7.02
N HIS A 89 -8.90 3.19 -7.90
CA HIS A 89 -10.24 2.57 -7.92
C HIS A 89 -10.16 1.07 -8.24
N SER A 90 -9.29 0.66 -9.16
CA SER A 90 -9.07 -0.77 -9.48
C SER A 90 -8.55 -1.57 -8.28
N LEU A 91 -7.68 -0.99 -7.46
CA LEU A 91 -7.19 -1.62 -6.24
C LEU A 91 -8.23 -1.58 -5.11
N GLU A 92 -8.93 -0.46 -4.96
CA GLU A 92 -10.01 -0.31 -3.98
C GLU A 92 -11.12 -1.33 -4.22
N ASP A 93 -11.57 -1.51 -5.47
CA ASP A 93 -12.60 -2.49 -5.82
C ASP A 93 -12.18 -3.92 -5.48
N LYS A 94 -10.90 -4.29 -5.72
CA LYS A 94 -10.37 -5.61 -5.35
C LYS A 94 -10.39 -5.83 -3.85
N LEU A 95 -10.03 -4.81 -3.07
CA LEU A 95 -10.00 -4.88 -1.62
C LEU A 95 -11.41 -4.89 -1.00
N ILE A 96 -12.35 -4.12 -1.56
CA ILE A 96 -13.77 -4.17 -1.16
C ILE A 96 -14.34 -5.56 -1.44
N ASN A 97 -14.02 -6.14 -2.59
CA ASN A 97 -14.44 -7.51 -2.92
C ASN A 97 -13.84 -8.53 -1.95
N GLN A 98 -12.54 -8.42 -1.63
CA GLN A 98 -11.89 -9.27 -0.64
C GLN A 98 -12.57 -9.15 0.73
N TYR A 99 -12.78 -7.93 1.22
CA TYR A 99 -13.50 -7.66 2.46
C TYR A 99 -14.90 -8.30 2.47
N THR A 100 -15.63 -8.18 1.36
CA THR A 100 -16.96 -8.80 1.23
C THR A 100 -16.89 -10.32 1.28
N THR A 101 -15.92 -10.92 0.58
CA THR A 101 -15.68 -12.38 0.64
C THR A 101 -15.30 -12.83 2.04
N GLU A 102 -14.54 -12.04 2.80
CA GLU A 102 -14.18 -12.35 4.18
C GLU A 102 -15.40 -12.31 5.12
N LEU A 103 -16.33 -11.38 4.90
CA LEU A 103 -17.61 -11.33 5.61
C LEU A 103 -18.51 -12.51 5.27
N GLU A 104 -18.62 -12.86 3.99
CA GLU A 104 -19.41 -14.01 3.54
C GLU A 104 -18.84 -15.32 4.08
N TRP A 105 -17.52 -15.47 4.05
CA TRP A 105 -16.83 -16.63 4.60
C TRP A 105 -17.14 -16.82 6.08
N ILE A 106 -16.91 -15.81 6.92
CA ILE A 106 -17.19 -15.95 8.36
C ILE A 106 -18.68 -16.13 8.64
N GLY A 107 -19.54 -15.49 7.84
CA GLY A 107 -20.98 -15.69 7.85
C GLY A 107 -21.36 -17.16 7.68
N SER A 108 -20.80 -17.80 6.65
CA SER A 108 -21.03 -19.21 6.36
C SER A 108 -20.47 -20.12 7.45
N THR A 109 -19.26 -19.83 7.95
CA THR A 109 -18.55 -20.66 8.94
C THR A 109 -19.23 -20.62 10.31
N LEU A 110 -19.73 -19.46 10.73
CA LEU A 110 -20.45 -19.31 12.00
C LEU A 110 -21.95 -19.64 11.90
N ASN A 111 -22.45 -19.95 10.70
CA ASN A 111 -23.87 -20.14 10.40
C ASN A 111 -24.73 -18.90 10.73
N ILE A 112 -24.20 -17.70 10.45
CA ILE A 112 -24.95 -16.45 10.59
C ILE A 112 -26.04 -16.43 9.52
N LYS A 113 -27.29 -16.12 9.91
CA LYS A 113 -28.41 -16.05 8.97
C LYS A 113 -28.22 -14.88 8.01
N ASP A 114 -28.59 -15.04 6.73
CA ASP A 114 -28.48 -13.99 5.71
C ASP A 114 -29.09 -12.64 6.11
N ASN A 115 -30.21 -12.65 6.84
CA ASN A 115 -30.85 -11.42 7.32
C ASN A 115 -30.00 -10.66 8.35
N ASP A 116 -29.19 -11.37 9.15
CA ASP A 116 -28.27 -10.77 10.11
C ASP A 116 -26.98 -10.31 9.42
N LEU A 117 -26.54 -11.05 8.39
CA LEU A 117 -25.38 -10.71 7.57
C LEU A 117 -25.57 -9.38 6.82
N LYS A 118 -26.80 -9.09 6.35
CA LYS A 118 -27.15 -7.81 5.69
C LYS A 118 -26.95 -6.58 6.58
N MET A 119 -26.81 -6.77 7.89
CA MET A 119 -26.51 -5.68 8.81
C MET A 119 -25.00 -5.38 8.89
N PHE A 120 -24.15 -6.20 8.29
CA PHE A 120 -22.74 -5.91 8.14
C PHE A 120 -22.53 -4.89 7.00
N PRO A 121 -21.59 -3.95 7.17
CA PRO A 121 -21.34 -2.96 6.14
C PRO A 121 -20.73 -3.63 4.92
N THR A 122 -21.20 -3.27 3.72
CA THR A 122 -20.73 -3.80 2.43
C THR A 122 -19.44 -3.13 1.94
N ARG A 123 -18.98 -2.11 2.65
CA ARG A 123 -17.67 -1.48 2.46
C ARG A 123 -16.86 -1.60 3.76
N PRO A 124 -15.53 -1.60 3.66
CA PRO A 124 -14.66 -1.58 4.82
C PRO A 124 -14.99 -0.45 5.79
N VAL A 125 -14.81 -0.74 7.07
CA VAL A 125 -15.07 0.21 8.15
C VAL A 125 -13.76 0.87 8.55
N PHE A 126 -13.58 2.14 8.19
CA PHE A 126 -12.30 2.85 8.34
C PHE A 126 -11.96 3.31 9.76
N THR A 127 -12.87 3.13 10.71
CA THR A 127 -12.65 3.57 12.10
C THR A 127 -12.55 2.38 13.03
N ASP A 128 -11.57 2.38 13.94
CA ASP A 128 -11.38 1.35 14.96
C ASP A 128 -12.68 1.05 15.71
N ALA A 129 -13.41 2.08 16.16
CA ALA A 129 -14.64 1.90 16.92
C ALA A 129 -15.71 1.10 16.16
N ALA A 130 -15.88 1.35 14.87
CA ALA A 130 -16.87 0.65 14.07
C ALA A 130 -16.36 -0.73 13.59
N LEU A 131 -15.05 -0.91 13.41
CA LEU A 131 -14.45 -2.22 13.18
C LEU A 131 -14.59 -3.12 14.42
N GLU A 132 -14.33 -2.60 15.62
CA GLU A 132 -14.56 -3.31 16.88
C GLU A 132 -16.03 -3.64 17.10
N LYS A 133 -16.94 -2.73 16.70
CA LYS A 133 -18.39 -3.02 16.72
C LYS A 133 -18.76 -4.18 15.78
N LEU A 134 -18.16 -4.23 14.59
CA LEU A 134 -18.35 -5.34 13.65
C LEU A 134 -17.82 -6.65 14.25
N LYS A 135 -16.60 -6.64 14.80
CA LYS A 135 -16.00 -7.80 15.47
C LYS A 135 -16.85 -8.31 16.62
N SER A 136 -17.30 -7.42 17.50
CA SER A 136 -18.19 -7.76 18.61
C SER A 136 -19.47 -8.43 18.13
N LYS A 137 -20.05 -7.93 17.03
CA LYS A 137 -21.29 -8.49 16.49
C LYS A 137 -21.08 -9.88 15.87
N VAL A 138 -19.93 -10.12 15.22
CA VAL A 138 -19.59 -11.46 14.72
C VAL A 138 -19.32 -12.41 15.89
N PHE A 139 -18.69 -11.92 16.96
CA PHE A 139 -18.41 -12.70 18.17
C PHE A 139 -19.69 -13.21 18.85
N ASP A 140 -20.83 -12.52 18.74
CA ASP A 140 -22.11 -12.99 19.28
C ASP A 140 -22.55 -14.38 18.74
N TYR A 141 -21.96 -14.84 17.63
CA TYR A 141 -22.24 -16.15 17.01
C TYR A 141 -21.20 -17.22 17.34
N VAL A 142 -20.19 -16.90 18.15
CA VAL A 142 -19.13 -17.79 18.61
C VAL A 142 -19.57 -18.48 19.90
N ASP A 143 -20.04 -19.71 19.78
CA ASP A 143 -20.58 -20.51 20.90
C ASP A 143 -19.79 -21.81 21.16
N THR A 144 -18.72 -22.05 20.40
CA THR A 144 -17.82 -23.20 20.55
C THR A 144 -16.38 -22.79 20.32
N ASP A 145 -15.44 -23.56 20.87
CA ASP A 145 -13.99 -23.36 20.68
C ASP A 145 -13.62 -23.37 19.19
N GLU A 146 -14.22 -24.26 18.39
CA GLU A 146 -13.97 -24.31 16.94
C GLU A 146 -14.40 -23.00 16.25
N LYS A 147 -15.54 -22.43 16.63
CA LYS A 147 -15.99 -21.14 16.10
C LYS A 147 -15.09 -19.98 16.55
N GLU A 148 -14.53 -20.06 17.75
CA GLU A 148 -13.59 -19.07 18.25
C GLU A 148 -12.30 -19.07 17.41
N ASP A 149 -11.81 -20.25 17.03
CA ASP A 149 -10.67 -20.38 16.12
C ASP A 149 -10.93 -19.75 14.75
N TYR A 150 -12.12 -19.95 14.17
CA TYR A 150 -12.49 -19.31 12.90
C TYR A 150 -12.65 -17.79 13.04
N PHE A 151 -13.22 -17.34 14.15
CA PHE A 151 -13.34 -15.91 14.45
C PHE A 151 -11.98 -15.24 14.56
N ASN A 152 -11.00 -15.87 15.22
CA ASN A 152 -9.65 -15.35 15.34
C ASN A 152 -8.94 -15.24 13.97
N GLN A 153 -9.09 -16.26 13.11
CA GLN A 153 -8.59 -16.21 11.72
C GLN A 153 -9.26 -15.10 10.91
N TRP A 154 -10.57 -14.90 11.11
CA TRP A 154 -11.30 -13.82 10.46
C TRP A 154 -10.82 -12.43 10.92
N ILE A 155 -10.54 -12.25 12.21
CA ILE A 155 -10.00 -10.98 12.73
C ILE A 155 -8.71 -10.58 11.99
N GLU A 156 -7.79 -11.53 11.78
CA GLU A 156 -6.53 -11.24 11.08
C GLU A 156 -6.79 -10.78 9.64
N LYS A 157 -7.69 -11.46 8.93
CA LYS A 157 -8.09 -11.15 7.56
C LYS A 157 -8.76 -9.78 7.45
N ILE A 158 -9.78 -9.52 8.28
CA ILE A 158 -10.57 -8.29 8.21
C ILE A 158 -9.75 -7.06 8.59
N ASN A 159 -8.83 -7.19 9.56
CA ASN A 159 -7.91 -6.12 9.93
C ASN A 159 -6.97 -5.77 8.76
N TYR A 160 -6.46 -6.78 8.05
CA TYR A 160 -5.63 -6.56 6.87
C TYR A 160 -6.41 -5.82 5.78
N SER A 161 -7.61 -6.29 5.43
CA SER A 161 -8.44 -5.68 4.39
C SER A 161 -8.81 -4.22 4.70
N VAL A 162 -9.22 -3.93 5.93
CA VAL A 162 -9.54 -2.56 6.37
C VAL A 162 -8.29 -1.66 6.34
N GLY A 163 -7.17 -2.15 6.87
CA GLY A 163 -5.91 -1.40 6.89
C GLY A 163 -5.39 -1.11 5.48
N ALA A 164 -5.52 -2.07 4.56
CA ALA A 164 -5.11 -1.91 3.17
C ALA A 164 -5.91 -0.80 2.47
N VAL A 165 -7.24 -0.77 2.60
CA VAL A 165 -8.04 0.28 1.94
C VAL A 165 -7.71 1.67 2.49
N GLN A 166 -7.55 1.80 3.81
CA GLN A 166 -7.12 3.08 4.41
C GLN A 166 -5.76 3.51 3.86
N TYR A 167 -4.80 2.59 3.79
CA TYR A 167 -3.46 2.85 3.26
C TYR A 167 -3.49 3.36 1.81
N PHE A 168 -4.24 2.70 0.91
CA PHE A 168 -4.36 3.14 -0.47
C PHE A 168 -5.11 4.47 -0.61
N SER A 169 -6.11 4.72 0.24
CA SER A 169 -6.82 6.00 0.29
C SER A 169 -5.88 7.15 0.66
N ASP A 170 -5.07 6.95 1.71
CA ASP A 170 -4.08 7.94 2.16
C ASP A 170 -3.00 8.17 1.09
N MET A 171 -2.53 7.11 0.42
CA MET A 171 -1.58 7.24 -0.69
C MET A 171 -2.16 8.03 -1.86
N TYR A 172 -3.41 7.77 -2.24
CA TYR A 172 -4.07 8.48 -3.33
C TYR A 172 -4.26 9.96 -2.98
N ALA A 173 -4.71 10.26 -1.77
CA ALA A 173 -4.80 11.64 -1.27
C ALA A 173 -3.43 12.35 -1.29
N ALA A 174 -2.38 11.68 -0.82
CA ALA A 174 -1.02 12.20 -0.79
C ALA A 174 -0.44 12.48 -2.19
N SER A 175 -0.68 11.58 -3.13
CA SER A 175 -0.36 11.73 -4.55
C SER A 175 -1.01 12.97 -5.16
N ASN A 176 -2.23 13.29 -4.71
CA ASN A 176 -2.99 14.47 -5.15
C ASN A 176 -2.73 15.74 -4.34
N GLY A 177 -1.71 15.75 -3.47
CA GLY A 177 -1.26 16.95 -2.78
C GLY A 177 -1.74 17.12 -1.34
N GLU A 178 -2.54 16.18 -0.82
CA GLU A 178 -2.94 16.24 0.59
C GLU A 178 -1.76 15.98 1.53
N ASN A 179 -1.74 16.71 2.65
CA ASN A 179 -0.69 16.58 3.63
C ASN A 179 -1.05 15.53 4.69
N ASN A 180 -0.59 14.30 4.49
CA ASN A 180 -0.76 13.19 5.42
C ASN A 180 0.57 12.42 5.62
N SER A 181 0.52 11.27 6.29
CA SER A 181 1.71 10.45 6.58
C SER A 181 2.46 9.96 5.34
N GLN A 182 1.78 9.83 4.19
CA GLN A 182 2.35 9.35 2.93
C GLN A 182 2.94 10.46 2.07
N ARG A 183 2.68 11.75 2.38
CA ARG A 183 3.02 12.90 1.49
C ARG A 183 4.48 12.95 1.07
N ARG A 184 5.41 12.58 1.97
CA ARG A 184 6.85 12.57 1.69
C ARG A 184 7.20 11.72 0.47
N ASP A 185 6.48 10.63 0.24
CA ASP A 185 6.72 9.70 -0.86
C ASP A 185 6.22 10.23 -2.23
N PHE A 186 5.52 11.35 -2.27
CA PHE A 186 5.02 11.94 -3.52
C PHE A 186 5.68 13.30 -3.82
N LEU A 187 6.69 13.69 -3.04
CA LEU A 187 7.49 14.88 -3.33
C LEU A 187 8.50 14.61 -4.45
N PRO A 188 8.85 15.64 -5.25
CA PRO A 188 9.92 15.53 -6.24
C PRO A 188 11.25 15.12 -5.61
N ILE A 189 11.93 14.18 -6.25
CA ILE A 189 13.24 13.64 -5.89
C ILE A 189 14.25 14.15 -6.91
N ASN A 190 15.33 14.78 -6.46
CA ASN A 190 16.44 15.13 -7.34
C ASN A 190 17.20 13.86 -7.76
N ILE A 191 17.27 13.59 -9.07
CA ILE A 191 17.80 12.34 -9.60
C ILE A 191 19.33 12.24 -9.37
N SER A 192 20.06 13.35 -9.51
CA SER A 192 21.51 13.38 -9.30
C SER A 192 21.87 13.09 -7.84
N GLU A 193 21.19 13.75 -6.89
CA GLU A 193 21.38 13.51 -5.45
C GLU A 193 21.00 12.08 -5.07
N ALA A 194 19.91 11.57 -5.66
CA ALA A 194 19.44 10.22 -5.45
C ALA A 194 20.49 9.17 -5.83
N LEU A 195 21.13 9.35 -6.99
CA LEU A 195 22.14 8.41 -7.47
C LEU A 195 23.47 8.53 -6.73
N GLN A 196 23.81 9.71 -6.20
CA GLN A 196 25.03 9.91 -5.40
C GLN A 196 24.94 9.28 -4.01
N LYS A 197 23.78 9.35 -3.35
CA LYS A 197 23.57 8.70 -2.03
C LYS A 197 23.69 7.16 -2.07
N ASN A 198 23.52 6.57 -3.24
CA ASN A 198 23.52 5.12 -3.45
C ASN A 198 24.86 4.58 -4.00
N ARG A 199 25.92 5.39 -4.03
CA ARG A 199 27.31 4.99 -4.35
C ARG A 199 28.13 4.85 -3.07
#